data_AF-A0A1X7PBC5-F1
#
_entry.id   AF-A0A1X7PBC5-F1
#
_cell.length_a   1.000
_cell.length_b   1.000
_cell.length_c   1.000
_cell.angle_alpha   90.00
_cell.angle_beta   90.00
_cell.angle_gamma   90.00
#
_symmetry.space_group_name_H-M   'P 1'
#
loop_
_entity.id
_entity.type
_entity.pdbx_description
1 polymer ?
#
loop_
_entity_poly.entity_id
_entity_poly.type
_entity_poly.pdbx_seq_one_letter_code
_entity_poly.pdbx_strand_id
1 'polypeptide(L)'
;MTEIGTAEAALTQVRAHGDRAAELARSAAPVLLAAAEELYAGYRAALACPEAFARGLSRSETTDLVERSIRADFAVALGVSERVASRELEHA
;
A
#
# COMPACT_ATOMS: atom_id res chain seq x y z
N MET A 1 3.23 43.64 20.05
CA MET A 1 2.80 42.58 20.99
C MET A 1 1.82 41.63 20.29
N THR A 2 2.10 41.22 19.05
CA THR A 2 1.09 40.63 18.13
C THR A 2 1.63 39.42 17.37
N GLU A 3 2.91 39.40 17.00
CA GLU A 3 3.53 38.26 16.30
C GLU A 3 3.65 36.98 17.13
N ILE A 4 3.96 37.09 18.44
CA ILE A 4 4.09 35.93 19.34
C ILE A 4 2.72 35.22 19.48
N GLY A 5 1.63 35.98 19.57
CA GLY A 5 0.27 35.43 19.62
C GLY A 5 -0.15 34.75 18.31
N THR A 6 0.31 35.25 17.15
CA THR A 6 0.04 34.59 15.86
C THR A 6 0.81 33.30 15.66
N ALA A 7 2.07 33.23 16.13
CA ALA A 7 2.88 32.02 16.04
C ALA A 7 2.35 30.90 16.95
N GLU A 8 1.93 31.23 18.17
CA GLU A 8 1.33 30.28 19.11
C GLU A 8 -0.02 29.74 18.62
N ALA A 9 -0.85 30.60 18.02
CA ALA A 9 -2.09 30.17 17.37
C ALA A 9 -1.83 29.21 16.20
N ALA A 10 -0.84 29.48 15.37
CA ALA A 10 -0.45 28.60 14.26
C ALA A 10 0.03 27.23 14.76
N LEU A 11 0.88 27.19 15.81
CA LEU A 11 1.33 25.94 16.42
C LEU A 11 0.16 25.12 16.99
N THR A 12 -0.78 25.79 17.65
CA THR A 12 -1.99 25.15 18.19
C THR A 12 -2.84 24.54 17.07
N GLN A 13 -3.03 25.26 15.96
CA GLN A 13 -3.77 24.74 14.80
C GLN A 13 -3.08 23.54 14.16
N VAL A 14 -1.76 23.59 13.95
CA VAL A 14 -0.99 22.46 13.40
C VAL A 14 -1.13 21.22 14.27
N ARG A 15 -1.05 21.37 15.61
CA ARG A 15 -1.26 20.25 16.55
C ARG A 15 -2.67 19.68 16.45
N ALA A 16 -3.70 20.52 16.47
CA ALA A 16 -5.08 20.06 16.35
C ALA A 16 -5.34 19.29 15.05
N HIS A 17 -4.78 19.75 13.92
CA HIS A 17 -4.85 19.02 12.66
C HIS A 17 -4.09 17.70 12.71
N GLY A 18 -2.91 17.66 13.34
CA GLY A 18 -2.13 16.45 13.55
C GLY A 18 -2.85 15.41 14.40
N ASP A 19 -3.43 15.83 15.53
CA ASP A 19 -4.20 14.96 16.42
C ASP A 19 -5.40 14.38 15.68
N ARG A 20 -6.12 15.22 14.93
CA ARG A 20 -7.27 14.77 14.14
C ARG A 20 -6.87 13.80 13.03
N ALA A 21 -5.77 14.04 12.34
CA ALA A 21 -5.25 13.12 11.34
C ALA A 21 -4.89 11.77 11.96
N ALA A 22 -4.27 11.78 13.15
CA ALA A 22 -3.89 10.56 13.86
C ALA A 22 -5.11 9.76 14.35
N GLU A 23 -6.18 10.43 14.80
CA GLU A 23 -7.46 9.78 15.12
C GLU A 23 -8.07 9.09 13.91
N LEU A 24 -8.12 9.78 12.77
CA LEU A 24 -8.66 9.23 11.53
C LEU A 24 -7.85 8.01 11.08
N ALA A 25 -6.52 8.09 11.11
CA ALA A 25 -5.64 6.97 10.77
C ALA A 25 -5.89 5.75 11.67
N ARG A 26 -5.98 5.96 13.00
CA ARG A 26 -6.31 4.88 13.94
C ARG A 26 -7.69 4.28 13.68
N SER A 27 -8.67 5.11 13.33
CA SER A 27 -10.03 4.63 13.02
C SER A 27 -10.08 3.81 11.72
N ALA A 28 -9.23 4.13 10.75
CA ALA A 28 -9.12 3.38 9.49
C ALA A 28 -8.26 2.12 9.61
N ALA A 29 -7.40 2.02 10.63
CA ALA A 29 -6.42 0.95 10.77
C ALA A 29 -7.00 -0.48 10.65
N PRO A 30 -8.17 -0.83 11.24
CA PRO A 30 -8.73 -2.17 11.06
C PRO A 30 -9.12 -2.49 9.62
N VAL A 31 -9.65 -1.50 8.89
CA VAL A 31 -10.03 -1.67 7.48
C VAL A 31 -8.79 -1.80 6.61
N LEU A 32 -7.75 -1.01 6.89
CA LEU A 32 -6.47 -1.09 6.20
C LEU A 32 -5.76 -2.43 6.46
N LEU A 33 -5.82 -2.95 7.69
CA LEU A 33 -5.30 -4.28 8.01
C LEU A 33 -6.03 -5.37 7.24
N ALA A 34 -7.37 -5.35 7.23
CA ALA A 34 -8.14 -6.34 6.47
C ALA A 34 -7.81 -6.29 4.96
N ALA A 35 -7.62 -5.08 4.40
CA ALA A 35 -7.19 -4.94 3.00
C ALA A 35 -5.79 -5.52 2.75
N ALA A 36 -4.84 -5.33 3.69
CA ALA A 36 -3.51 -5.92 3.62
C ALA A 36 -3.55 -7.45 3.70
N GLU A 37 -4.37 -8.02 4.59
CA GLU A 37 -4.56 -9.47 4.69
C GLU A 37 -5.10 -10.07 3.39
N GLU A 38 -6.06 -9.41 2.74
CA GLU A 38 -6.59 -9.83 1.43
C GLU A 38 -5.53 -9.73 0.31
N LEU A 39 -4.72 -8.67 0.31
CA LEU A 39 -3.60 -8.53 -0.63
C LEU A 39 -2.58 -9.66 -0.46
N TYR A 40 -2.19 -9.95 0.79
CA TYR A 40 -1.27 -11.04 1.09
C TYR A 40 -1.86 -12.40 0.71
N ALA A 41 -3.13 -12.65 1.00
CA ALA A 41 -3.83 -13.87 0.60
C ALA A 41 -3.83 -14.06 -0.93
N GLY A 42 -4.13 -12.98 -1.68
CA GLY A 42 -4.04 -12.99 -3.14
C GLY A 42 -2.63 -13.28 -3.64
N TYR A 43 -1.61 -12.67 -3.03
CA TYR A 43 -0.20 -12.90 -3.39
C TYR A 43 0.19 -14.37 -3.16
N ARG A 44 -0.19 -14.94 -2.01
CA ARG A 44 0.01 -16.36 -1.70
C ARG A 44 -0.69 -17.28 -2.70
N ALA A 45 -1.90 -16.93 -3.13
CA ALA A 45 -2.62 -17.69 -4.15
C ALA A 45 -1.90 -17.63 -5.51
N ALA A 46 -1.38 -16.46 -5.89
CA ALA A 46 -0.60 -16.31 -7.12
C ALA A 46 0.69 -17.14 -7.10
N LEU A 47 1.41 -17.16 -5.98
CA LEU A 47 2.62 -17.99 -5.80
C LEU A 47 2.33 -19.50 -5.80
N ALA A 48 1.09 -19.92 -5.52
CA ALA A 48 0.70 -21.32 -5.61
C ALA A 48 0.47 -21.80 -7.06
N CYS A 49 0.30 -20.88 -8.01
CA CYS A 49 0.13 -21.17 -9.44
C CYS A 49 0.95 -20.18 -10.31
N PRO A 50 2.29 -20.18 -10.20
CA PRO A 50 3.15 -19.24 -10.92
C PRO A 50 3.05 -19.41 -12.45
N GLU A 51 2.66 -20.60 -12.93
CA GLU A 51 2.51 -20.89 -14.35
C GLU A 51 1.42 -20.02 -15.02
N ALA A 52 0.39 -19.60 -14.28
CA ALA A 52 -0.64 -18.69 -14.77
C ALA A 52 -0.08 -17.30 -15.13
N PHE A 53 1.01 -16.90 -14.47
CA PHE A 53 1.66 -15.59 -14.61
C PHE A 53 2.89 -15.65 -15.53
N ALA A 54 3.39 -16.86 -15.83
CA ALA A 54 4.57 -17.10 -16.66
C ALA A 54 4.31 -16.89 -18.17
N ARG A 55 3.05 -16.73 -18.61
CA ARG A 55 2.65 -16.60 -20.03
C ARG A 55 3.28 -17.66 -20.97
N GLY A 56 3.57 -18.85 -20.46
CA GLY A 56 4.18 -19.95 -21.21
C GLY A 56 5.71 -19.98 -21.29
N LEU A 57 6.43 -19.16 -20.49
CA LEU A 57 7.91 -19.11 -20.46
C LEU A 57 8.52 -20.09 -19.43
N SER A 58 9.78 -20.50 -19.68
CA SER A 58 10.46 -21.56 -18.91
C SER A 58 10.94 -21.09 -17.52
N ARG A 59 10.82 -21.96 -16.51
CA ARG A 59 10.93 -21.68 -15.06
C ARG A 59 12.08 -20.77 -14.58
N SER A 60 13.24 -20.78 -15.25
CA SER A 60 14.48 -20.13 -14.79
C SER A 60 14.70 -18.69 -15.30
N GLU A 61 14.08 -18.28 -16.39
CA GLU A 61 14.05 -16.87 -16.84
C GLU A 61 12.82 -16.11 -16.31
N THR A 62 12.01 -16.80 -15.50
CA THR A 62 10.58 -16.50 -15.35
C THR A 62 10.20 -16.06 -13.93
N THR A 63 11.06 -16.19 -12.92
CA THR A 63 10.73 -15.73 -11.55
C THR A 63 10.50 -14.22 -11.51
N ASP A 64 11.44 -13.43 -12.02
CA ASP A 64 11.30 -11.97 -12.06
C ASP A 64 10.11 -11.54 -12.93
N LEU A 65 9.84 -12.29 -14.01
CA LEU A 65 8.71 -12.00 -14.90
C LEU A 65 7.37 -12.36 -14.24
N VAL A 66 7.28 -13.48 -13.53
CA VAL A 66 6.12 -13.90 -12.76
C VAL A 66 5.84 -12.90 -11.67
N GLU A 67 6.85 -12.53 -10.88
CA GLU A 67 6.71 -11.56 -9.79
C GLU A 67 6.33 -10.17 -10.33
N ARG A 68 6.88 -9.77 -11.49
CA ARG A 68 6.46 -8.56 -12.20
C ARG A 68 5.01 -8.65 -12.70
N SER A 69 4.59 -9.78 -13.25
CA SER A 69 3.22 -9.97 -13.74
C SER A 69 2.21 -9.98 -12.59
N ILE A 70 2.54 -10.61 -11.47
CA ILE A 70 1.73 -10.59 -10.25
C ILE A 70 1.55 -9.15 -9.77
N ARG A 71 2.65 -8.38 -9.66
CA ARG A 71 2.58 -6.96 -9.28
C ARG A 71 1.77 -6.12 -10.26
N ALA A 72 1.84 -6.42 -11.56
CA ALA A 72 1.05 -5.73 -12.58
C ALA A 72 -0.45 -6.00 -12.41
N ASP A 73 -0.85 -7.24 -12.12
CA ASP A 73 -2.25 -7.60 -11.90
C ASP A 73 -2.81 -6.92 -10.63
N PHE A 74 -2.03 -6.87 -9.55
CA PHE A 74 -2.39 -6.10 -8.35
C PHE A 74 -2.49 -4.60 -8.63
N ALA A 75 -1.57 -4.04 -9.42
CA ALA A 75 -1.62 -2.62 -9.80
C ALA A 75 -2.89 -2.26 -10.56
N VAL A 76 -3.34 -3.13 -11.47
CA VAL A 76 -4.61 -2.98 -12.18
C VAL A 76 -5.79 -3.02 -11.22
N ALA A 77 -5.85 -4.01 -10.33
CA ALA A 77 -6.95 -4.16 -9.37
C ALA A 77 -7.04 -2.98 -8.39
N LEU A 78 -5.90 -2.47 -7.92
CA LEU A 78 -5.81 -1.33 -7.00
C LEU A 78 -5.98 0.03 -7.70
N GLY A 79 -5.90 0.09 -9.04
CA GLY A 79 -5.96 1.35 -9.78
C GLY A 79 -4.72 2.25 -9.57
N VAL A 80 -3.57 1.64 -9.31
CA VAL A 80 -2.31 2.35 -9.00
C VAL A 80 -1.18 1.93 -9.96
N SER A 81 -0.02 2.57 -9.84
CA SER A 81 1.17 2.14 -10.58
C SER A 81 1.77 0.85 -9.99
N GLU A 82 2.47 0.08 -10.82
CA GLU A 82 3.20 -1.14 -10.40
C GLU A 82 4.13 -0.87 -9.21
N ARG A 83 4.78 0.30 -9.17
CA ARG A 83 5.66 0.71 -8.06
C ARG A 83 4.90 0.86 -6.74
N VAL A 84 3.68 1.38 -6.78
CA VAL A 84 2.82 1.51 -5.59
C VAL A 84 2.35 0.14 -5.17
N ALA A 85 1.86 -0.68 -6.09
CA ALA A 85 1.44 -2.05 -5.79
C ALA A 85 2.57 -2.91 -5.18
N SER A 86 3.81 -2.76 -5.67
CA SER A 86 4.99 -3.41 -5.08
C SER A 86 5.16 -3.05 -3.60
N ARG A 87 5.01 -1.77 -3.26
CA ARG A 87 5.15 -1.29 -1.88
C ARG A 87 4.01 -1.75 -0.98
N GLU A 88 2.78 -1.79 -1.50
CA GLU A 88 1.64 -2.33 -0.75
C GLU A 88 1.84 -3.83 -0.47
N LEU A 89 2.34 -4.59 -1.44
CA LEU A 89 2.68 -6.02 -1.26
C LEU A 89 3.86 -6.24 -0.29
N GLU A 90 4.84 -5.33 -0.25
CA GLU A 90 5.94 -5.37 0.72
C GLU A 90 5.48 -5.10 2.15
N HIS A 91 4.37 -4.38 2.33
CA HIS A 91 3.80 -4.02 3.64
C HIS A 91 2.61 -4.89 4.07
N ALA A 92 2.12 -5.76 3.19
CA ALA A 92 1.05 -6.72 3.46
C ALA A 92 1.59 -7.98 4.15
#